data_AF-A0A5C8K118-F1
#
_entry.id   AF-A0A5C8K118-F1
#
_cell.length_a   1.000
_cell.length_b   1.000
_cell.length_c   1.000
_cell.angle_alpha   90.00
_cell.angle_beta   90.00
_cell.angle_gamma   90.00
#
_symmetry.space_group_name_H-M   'P 1'
#
loop_
_entity.id
_entity.type
_entity.pdbx_description
1 polymer ?
#
loop_
_entity_poly.entity_id
_entity_poly.type
_entity_poly.pdbx_seq_one_letter_code
_entity_poly.pdbx_strand_id
1 'polypeptide(L)'
;MVAEAEFRSYYGRPVIKPPIWHEPHMPTYLYLGGVSGVSSSMAVMARLTGRTRLDRTARVAAAAGAALGAGLLSAELGRPERFLNMFRVFKLTSPMSVGSWILAAHGGLSAAALAGDLTGILPAAGDAALLATAVTGPLTATYTAVLVADTAVPAWHEAYRELPFLFAGSAMAAAGAAGMLGTPPAHAGPARAVAALGAGVETVAGHLMERRLGFLGEPYQVGRAGRLMRAARVLTAGGGLLAVVAGRSRALNAVSGLALTAGSLCTRFGILAAGRASAADPKYTVVPQRRRLDEAS
;
A
#
# COMPACT_ATOMS: atom_id res chain seq x y z
N MET A 1 23.37 41.36 28.44
CA MET A 1 22.21 40.70 27.79
C MET A 1 22.44 39.21 27.89
N VAL A 2 21.50 38.47 28.49
CA VAL A 2 21.57 37.01 28.55
C VAL A 2 21.27 36.50 27.14
N ALA A 3 22.10 35.58 26.63
CA ALA A 3 21.86 34.96 25.33
C ALA A 3 20.48 34.31 25.33
N GLU A 4 19.71 34.55 24.27
CA GLU A 4 18.38 33.99 24.12
C GLU A 4 18.46 32.46 24.20
N ALA A 5 17.63 31.84 25.03
CA ALA A 5 17.68 30.39 25.23
C ALA A 5 17.27 29.69 23.92
N GLU A 6 18.19 28.93 23.32
CA GLU A 6 17.88 28.07 22.18
C GLU A 6 17.02 26.88 22.64
N PHE A 7 15.70 27.05 22.70
CA PHE A 7 14.76 25.95 22.93
C PHE A 7 14.71 25.02 21.70
N ARG A 8 15.67 24.09 21.61
CA ARG A 8 15.77 23.12 20.49
C ARG A 8 14.69 22.02 20.55
N SER A 9 14.23 21.63 21.74
CA SER A 9 13.11 20.71 21.98
C SER A 9 12.70 20.74 23.46
N TYR A 10 11.51 20.22 23.80
CA TYR A 10 11.10 20.03 25.21
C TYR A 10 11.86 18.86 25.83
N TYR A 11 13.06 19.12 26.35
CA TYR A 11 13.94 18.14 27.01
C TYR A 11 14.26 16.89 26.16
N GLY A 12 14.33 17.02 24.83
CA GLY A 12 14.57 15.89 23.94
C GLY A 12 13.42 14.87 23.89
N ARG A 13 12.24 15.19 24.44
CA ARG A 13 11.09 14.29 24.45
C ARG A 13 10.28 14.39 23.15
N PRO A 14 9.65 13.29 22.70
CA PRO A 14 8.71 13.31 21.58
C PRO A 14 7.58 14.32 21.81
N VAL A 15 7.29 15.13 20.78
CA VAL A 15 6.16 16.08 20.82
C VAL A 15 4.83 15.38 20.55
N ILE A 16 4.85 14.33 19.72
CA ILE A 16 3.67 13.52 19.39
C ILE A 16 3.79 12.13 20.00
N LYS A 17 2.64 11.49 20.25
CA LYS A 17 2.61 10.10 20.70
C LYS A 17 3.09 9.18 19.57
N PRO A 18 3.98 8.21 19.83
CA PRO A 18 4.42 7.27 18.81
C PRO A 18 3.25 6.42 18.30
N PRO A 19 3.23 6.07 16.99
CA PRO A 19 2.22 5.17 16.43
C PRO A 19 2.27 3.79 17.10
N ILE A 20 1.11 3.31 17.56
CA ILE A 20 0.97 2.05 18.30
C ILE A 20 0.66 0.83 17.42
N TRP A 21 0.72 0.98 16.09
CA TRP A 21 0.36 -0.11 15.19
C TRP A 21 1.31 -1.30 15.31
N HIS A 22 0.76 -2.51 15.39
CA HIS A 22 1.52 -3.73 15.61
C HIS A 22 2.11 -4.28 14.31
N GLU A 23 3.30 -4.86 14.44
CA GLU A 23 3.93 -5.65 13.39
C GLU A 23 3.79 -7.14 13.74
N PRO A 24 3.43 -8.00 12.78
CA PRO A 24 3.37 -7.75 11.34
C PRO A 24 2.00 -7.27 10.82
N HIS A 25 0.99 -7.10 11.68
CA HIS A 25 -0.41 -6.93 11.26
C HIS A 25 -0.62 -5.74 10.32
N MET A 26 -0.29 -4.51 10.77
CA MET A 26 -0.56 -3.30 10.01
C MET A 26 0.15 -3.25 8.63
N PRO A 27 1.48 -3.44 8.52
CA PRO A 27 2.14 -3.38 7.20
C PRO A 27 1.66 -4.48 6.25
N THR A 28 1.29 -5.66 6.78
CA THR A 28 0.78 -6.76 5.97
C THR A 28 -0.64 -6.48 5.50
N TYR A 29 -1.49 -5.87 6.33
CA TYR A 29 -2.79 -5.36 5.91
C TYR A 29 -2.67 -4.31 4.80
N LEU A 30 -1.74 -3.35 4.92
CA LEU A 30 -1.48 -2.34 3.90
C LEU A 30 -1.08 -2.97 2.56
N TYR A 31 -0.24 -4.01 2.60
CA TYR A 31 0.17 -4.79 1.45
C TYR A 31 -1.03 -5.53 0.82
N LEU A 32 -1.77 -6.31 1.62
CA LEU A 32 -2.90 -7.13 1.15
C LEU A 32 -4.05 -6.29 0.60
N GLY A 33 -4.35 -5.14 1.20
CA GLY A 33 -5.33 -4.20 0.66
C GLY A 33 -4.92 -3.66 -0.71
N GLY A 34 -3.63 -3.34 -0.88
CA GLY A 34 -3.06 -2.95 -2.17
C GLY A 34 -3.19 -4.05 -3.22
N VAL A 35 -2.73 -5.27 -2.89
CA VAL A 35 -2.85 -6.45 -3.77
C VAL A 35 -4.30 -6.70 -4.14
N SER A 36 -5.21 -6.61 -3.17
CA SER A 36 -6.64 -6.80 -3.37
C SER A 36 -7.20 -5.85 -4.42
N GLY A 37 -6.97 -4.55 -4.20
CA GLY A 37 -7.49 -3.48 -5.03
C GLY A 37 -7.00 -3.55 -6.48
N VAL A 38 -5.69 -3.75 -6.69
CA VAL A 38 -5.17 -3.82 -8.05
C VAL A 38 -5.51 -5.15 -8.73
N SER A 39 -5.57 -6.25 -7.98
CA SER A 39 -6.00 -7.55 -8.54
C SER A 39 -7.44 -7.51 -9.04
N SER A 40 -8.34 -6.78 -8.37
CA SER A 40 -9.72 -6.64 -8.85
C SER A 40 -9.81 -5.84 -10.16
N SER A 41 -9.06 -4.73 -10.27
CA SER A 41 -8.96 -3.97 -11.51
C SER A 41 -8.35 -4.81 -12.64
N MET A 42 -7.31 -5.60 -12.33
CA MET A 42 -6.71 -6.52 -13.28
C MET A 42 -7.70 -7.62 -13.71
N ALA A 43 -8.51 -8.15 -12.80
CA ALA A 43 -9.55 -9.13 -13.11
C ALA A 43 -10.60 -8.57 -14.08
N VAL A 44 -11.10 -7.36 -13.83
CA VAL A 44 -12.04 -6.66 -14.72
C VAL A 44 -11.44 -6.53 -16.13
N MET A 45 -10.21 -6.01 -16.22
CA MET A 45 -9.56 -5.80 -17.52
C MET A 45 -9.24 -7.12 -18.23
N ALA A 46 -8.84 -8.15 -17.49
CA ALA A 46 -8.62 -9.49 -18.02
C ALA A 46 -9.92 -10.06 -18.60
N ARG A 47 -11.05 -9.88 -17.90
CA ARG A 47 -12.36 -10.30 -18.41
C ARG A 47 -12.79 -9.57 -19.67
N LEU A 48 -12.73 -8.23 -19.67
CA LEU A 48 -13.10 -7.41 -20.82
C LEU A 48 -12.25 -7.72 -22.06
N THR A 49 -11.05 -8.28 -21.87
CA THR A 49 -10.15 -8.66 -22.95
C THR A 49 -10.11 -10.16 -23.24
N GLY A 50 -11.06 -10.95 -22.70
CA GLY A 50 -11.19 -12.38 -22.99
C GLY A 50 -10.12 -13.28 -22.35
N ARG A 51 -9.40 -12.80 -21.33
CA ARG A 51 -8.30 -13.51 -20.66
C ARG A 51 -8.78 -14.26 -19.41
N THR A 52 -9.58 -15.30 -19.62
CA THR A 52 -10.28 -16.07 -18.56
C THR A 52 -9.36 -16.62 -17.47
N ARG A 53 -8.17 -17.14 -17.81
CA ARG A 53 -7.21 -17.67 -16.83
C ARG A 53 -6.69 -16.58 -15.89
N LEU A 54 -6.34 -15.42 -16.44
CA LEU A 54 -5.85 -14.29 -15.66
C LEU A 54 -6.98 -13.66 -14.83
N ASP A 55 -8.19 -13.56 -15.41
CA ASP A 55 -9.40 -13.10 -14.69
C ASP A 55 -9.58 -13.92 -13.40
N ARG A 56 -9.68 -15.25 -13.51
CA ARG A 56 -9.89 -16.11 -12.34
C ARG A 56 -8.78 -15.98 -11.30
N THR A 57 -7.50 -16.00 -11.71
CA THR A 57 -6.38 -15.81 -10.78
C THR A 57 -6.46 -14.46 -10.05
N ALA A 58 -6.75 -13.40 -10.79
CA ALA A 58 -6.83 -12.05 -10.25
C ALA A 58 -8.03 -11.87 -9.30
N ARG A 59 -9.18 -12.49 -9.59
CA ARG A 59 -10.33 -12.53 -8.67
C ARG A 59 -10.01 -13.23 -7.36
N VAL A 60 -9.34 -14.39 -7.45
CA VAL A 60 -8.93 -15.14 -6.26
C VAL A 60 -7.96 -14.30 -5.42
N ALA A 61 -6.96 -13.67 -6.05
CA ALA A 61 -6.03 -12.79 -5.37
C ALA A 61 -6.74 -11.56 -4.74
N ALA A 62 -7.73 -10.99 -5.42
CA ALA A 62 -8.55 -9.90 -4.90
C ALA A 62 -9.33 -10.32 -3.65
N ALA A 63 -10.14 -11.37 -3.74
CA ALA A 63 -10.94 -11.85 -2.62
C ALA A 63 -10.08 -12.31 -1.44
N ALA A 64 -8.97 -13.03 -1.71
CA ALA A 64 -8.04 -13.47 -0.67
C ALA A 64 -7.34 -12.28 0.01
N GLY A 65 -6.89 -11.29 -0.76
CA GLY A 65 -6.28 -10.06 -0.25
C GLY A 65 -7.25 -9.28 0.65
N ALA A 66 -8.50 -9.09 0.20
CA ALA A 66 -9.54 -8.44 0.98
C ALA A 66 -9.83 -9.19 2.29
N ALA A 67 -10.02 -10.51 2.23
CA ALA A 67 -10.37 -11.32 3.40
C ALA A 67 -9.24 -11.38 4.42
N LEU A 68 -8.01 -11.68 3.99
CA LEU A 68 -6.84 -11.74 4.87
C LEU A 68 -6.51 -10.35 5.43
N GLY A 69 -6.63 -9.30 4.62
CA GLY A 69 -6.45 -7.91 5.06
C GLY A 69 -7.47 -7.51 6.13
N ALA A 70 -8.75 -7.80 5.92
CA ALA A 70 -9.81 -7.53 6.90
C ALA A 70 -9.59 -8.31 8.20
N GLY A 71 -9.11 -9.55 8.13
CA GLY A 71 -8.73 -10.35 9.30
C GLY A 71 -7.60 -9.70 10.10
N LEU A 72 -6.53 -9.26 9.44
CA LEU A 72 -5.42 -8.57 10.11
C LEU A 72 -5.83 -7.21 10.69
N LEU A 73 -6.67 -6.45 9.99
CA LEU A 73 -7.21 -5.20 10.52
C LEU A 73 -8.07 -5.44 11.77
N SER A 74 -8.86 -6.51 11.76
CA SER A 74 -9.69 -6.91 12.91
C SER A 74 -8.83 -7.32 14.12
N ALA A 75 -7.73 -8.03 13.88
CA ALA A 75 -6.74 -8.34 14.90
C ALA A 75 -6.03 -7.08 15.44
N GLU A 76 -5.73 -6.12 14.56
CA GLU A 76 -5.10 -4.84 14.93
C GLU A 76 -5.99 -3.97 15.84
N LEU A 77 -7.32 -4.08 15.70
CA LEU A 77 -8.29 -3.37 16.55
C LEU A 77 -8.33 -3.89 18.00
N GLY A 78 -7.81 -5.09 18.26
CA GLY A 78 -7.76 -5.75 19.57
C GLY A 78 -9.12 -6.23 20.13
N ARG A 79 -10.24 -5.65 19.67
CA ARG A 79 -11.61 -6.12 19.93
C ARG A 79 -12.40 -6.12 18.62
N PRO A 80 -12.72 -7.29 18.04
CA PRO A 80 -13.29 -7.40 16.69
C PRO A 80 -14.66 -6.71 16.58
N GLU A 81 -15.44 -6.64 17.66
CA GLU A 81 -16.73 -5.96 17.69
C GLU A 81 -16.60 -4.45 17.41
N ARG A 82 -15.41 -3.87 17.63
CA ARG A 82 -15.13 -2.46 17.30
C ARG A 82 -15.12 -2.19 15.81
N PHE A 83 -14.88 -3.20 14.97
CA PHE A 83 -14.96 -3.03 13.52
C PHE A 83 -16.36 -2.58 13.09
N LEU A 84 -17.41 -3.15 13.70
CA LEU A 84 -18.80 -2.76 13.41
C LEU A 84 -19.11 -1.31 13.81
N ASN A 85 -18.42 -0.79 14.84
CA ASN A 85 -18.58 0.61 15.24
C ASN A 85 -18.08 1.59 14.17
N MET A 86 -17.18 1.17 13.28
CA MET A 86 -16.66 2.02 12.20
C MET A 86 -17.73 2.33 11.14
N PHE A 87 -18.79 1.53 11.04
CA PHE A 87 -19.90 1.71 10.09
C PHE A 87 -21.06 2.53 10.65
N ARG A 88 -20.97 3.04 11.88
CA ARG A 88 -22.04 3.86 12.47
C ARG A 88 -22.10 5.27 11.89
N VAL A 89 -20.98 5.79 11.39
CA VAL A 89 -20.86 7.16 10.89
C VAL A 89 -20.07 7.17 9.59
N PHE A 90 -20.53 7.97 8.63
CA PHE A 90 -19.79 8.29 7.42
C PHE A 90 -19.21 9.71 7.55
N LYS A 91 -17.91 9.81 7.85
CA LYS A 91 -17.20 11.09 8.03
C LYS A 91 -16.18 11.29 6.91
N LEU A 92 -16.56 12.09 5.90
CA LEU A 92 -15.72 12.39 4.72
C LEU A 92 -14.34 12.95 5.05
N THR A 93 -14.23 13.70 6.15
CA THR A 93 -12.96 14.28 6.62
C THR A 93 -12.06 13.31 7.37
N SER A 94 -12.47 12.03 7.52
CA SER A 94 -11.68 11.00 8.17
C SER A 94 -11.33 9.88 7.18
N PRO A 95 -10.07 9.76 6.76
CA PRO A 95 -9.63 8.66 5.90
C PRO A 95 -9.90 7.28 6.49
N MET A 96 -9.92 7.15 7.82
CA MET A 96 -10.29 5.91 8.50
C MET A 96 -11.77 5.56 8.27
N SER A 97 -12.69 6.52 8.42
CA SER A 97 -14.13 6.29 8.18
C SER A 97 -14.38 5.93 6.72
N VAL A 98 -13.89 6.75 5.78
CA VAL A 98 -14.02 6.50 4.34
C VAL A 98 -13.37 5.16 3.96
N GLY A 99 -12.20 4.86 4.52
CA GLY A 99 -11.47 3.62 4.31
C GLY A 99 -12.22 2.37 4.75
N SER A 100 -12.93 2.39 5.88
CA SER A 100 -13.77 1.27 6.32
C SER A 100 -14.90 0.97 5.33
N TRP A 101 -15.55 2.01 4.82
CA TRP A 101 -16.61 1.86 3.82
C TRP A 101 -16.07 1.35 2.48
N ILE A 102 -14.90 1.85 2.04
CA ILE A 102 -14.21 1.34 0.85
C ILE A 102 -13.87 -0.14 1.04
N LEU A 103 -13.29 -0.53 2.19
CA LEU A 103 -12.90 -1.90 2.47
C LEU A 103 -14.10 -2.85 2.49
N ALA A 104 -15.21 -2.44 3.13
CA ALA A 104 -16.43 -3.24 3.18
C ALA A 104 -17.05 -3.43 1.79
N ALA A 105 -17.19 -2.33 1.02
CA ALA A 105 -17.72 -2.39 -0.34
C ALA A 105 -16.83 -3.25 -1.24
N HIS A 106 -15.52 -3.02 -1.23
CA HIS A 106 -14.56 -3.77 -2.03
C HIS A 106 -14.51 -5.26 -1.66
N GLY A 107 -14.47 -5.56 -0.36
CA GLY A 107 -14.45 -6.94 0.14
C GLY A 107 -15.73 -7.69 -0.22
N GLY A 108 -16.90 -7.07 -0.01
CA GLY A 108 -18.20 -7.65 -0.39
C GLY A 108 -18.32 -7.90 -1.89
N LEU A 109 -17.94 -6.92 -2.71
CA LEU A 109 -17.97 -7.07 -4.18
C LEU A 109 -16.99 -8.13 -4.67
N SER A 110 -15.77 -8.17 -4.13
CA SER A 110 -14.76 -9.18 -4.51
C SER A 110 -15.18 -10.59 -4.10
N ALA A 111 -15.79 -10.73 -2.93
CA ALA A 111 -16.35 -12.00 -2.47
C ALA A 111 -17.52 -12.46 -3.35
N ALA A 112 -18.47 -11.57 -3.66
CA ALA A 112 -19.59 -11.87 -4.54
C ALA A 112 -19.13 -12.24 -5.96
N ALA A 113 -18.14 -11.52 -6.50
CA ALA A 113 -17.56 -11.79 -7.81
C ALA A 113 -16.86 -13.15 -7.90
N LEU A 114 -16.19 -13.57 -6.82
CA LEU A 114 -15.57 -14.90 -6.74
C LEU A 114 -16.62 -15.99 -6.50
N ALA A 115 -17.58 -15.78 -5.61
CA ALA A 115 -18.63 -16.73 -5.31
C ALA A 115 -19.49 -17.04 -6.56
N GLY A 116 -19.82 -16.01 -7.36
CA GLY A 116 -20.54 -16.19 -8.62
C GLY A 116 -19.77 -17.05 -9.63
N ASP A 117 -18.45 -16.86 -9.77
CA ASP A 117 -17.59 -17.68 -10.66
C ASP A 117 -17.45 -19.13 -10.16
N LEU A 118 -17.33 -19.33 -8.84
CA LEU A 118 -17.13 -20.66 -8.25
C LEU A 118 -18.40 -21.50 -8.17
N THR A 119 -19.52 -20.88 -7.78
CA THR A 119 -20.77 -21.60 -7.52
C THR A 119 -21.68 -21.69 -8.74
N GLY A 120 -21.53 -20.78 -9.71
CA GLY A 120 -22.46 -20.64 -10.83
C GLY A 120 -23.87 -20.15 -10.43
N ILE A 121 -24.09 -19.80 -9.16
CA ILE A 121 -25.35 -19.26 -8.67
C ILE A 121 -25.37 -17.75 -8.91
N LEU A 122 -26.41 -17.25 -9.59
CA LEU A 122 -26.55 -15.84 -9.99
C LEU A 122 -25.29 -15.27 -10.68
N PRO A 123 -24.79 -15.88 -11.77
CA PRO A 123 -23.53 -15.50 -12.40
C PRO A 123 -23.55 -14.04 -12.89
N ALA A 124 -24.70 -13.55 -13.36
CA ALA A 124 -24.87 -12.15 -13.76
C ALA A 124 -24.63 -11.17 -12.60
N ALA A 125 -25.02 -11.53 -11.38
CA ALA A 125 -24.77 -10.70 -10.20
C ALA A 125 -23.28 -10.71 -9.81
N GLY A 126 -22.62 -11.88 -9.90
CA GLY A 126 -21.17 -11.98 -9.70
C GLY A 126 -20.37 -11.18 -10.73
N ASP A 127 -20.87 -11.11 -11.97
CA ASP A 127 -20.27 -10.33 -13.04
C ASP A 127 -20.45 -8.83 -12.84
N ALA A 128 -21.66 -8.40 -12.46
CA ALA A 128 -21.90 -7.02 -12.07
C ALA A 128 -21.03 -6.62 -10.86
N ALA A 129 -20.88 -7.52 -9.87
CA ALA A 129 -20.03 -7.30 -8.71
C ALA A 129 -18.56 -7.13 -9.12
N LEU A 130 -18.06 -7.98 -10.03
CA LEU A 130 -16.71 -7.81 -10.60
C LEU A 130 -16.57 -6.43 -11.24
N LEU A 131 -17.48 -6.04 -12.14
CA LEU A 131 -17.39 -4.76 -12.83
C LEU A 131 -17.39 -3.58 -11.84
N ALA A 132 -18.18 -3.65 -10.77
CA ALA A 132 -18.17 -2.65 -9.71
C ALA A 132 -16.81 -2.57 -8.97
N THR A 133 -16.04 -3.66 -8.90
CA THR A 133 -14.67 -3.60 -8.35
C THR A 133 -13.69 -2.81 -9.21
N ALA A 134 -14.03 -2.43 -10.44
CA ALA A 134 -13.23 -1.50 -11.23
C ALA A 134 -13.15 -0.11 -10.57
N VAL A 135 -14.18 0.27 -9.82
CA VAL A 135 -14.24 1.54 -9.08
C VAL A 135 -13.62 1.38 -7.69
N THR A 136 -13.99 0.32 -6.95
CA THR A 136 -13.49 0.15 -5.58
C THR A 136 -12.02 -0.29 -5.52
N GLY A 137 -11.52 -1.00 -6.53
CA GLY A 137 -10.14 -1.48 -6.58
C GLY A 137 -9.08 -0.37 -6.48
N PRO A 138 -9.09 0.65 -7.34
CA PRO A 138 -8.16 1.79 -7.24
C PRO A 138 -8.29 2.56 -5.92
N LEU A 139 -9.51 2.67 -5.38
CA LEU A 139 -9.74 3.29 -4.08
C LEU A 139 -9.08 2.49 -2.97
N THR A 140 -9.29 1.16 -2.92
CA THR A 140 -8.67 0.25 -1.94
C THR A 140 -7.14 0.26 -2.06
N ALA A 141 -6.60 0.36 -3.27
CA ALA A 141 -5.16 0.38 -3.51
C ALA A 141 -4.46 1.64 -2.96
N THR A 142 -5.17 2.77 -2.88
CA THR A 142 -4.58 4.08 -2.58
C THR A 142 -5.01 4.70 -1.25
N TYR A 143 -6.22 4.44 -0.74
CA TYR A 143 -6.73 5.11 0.47
C TYR A 143 -5.85 4.87 1.69
N THR A 144 -5.18 3.72 1.77
CA THR A 144 -4.30 3.43 2.90
C THR A 144 -3.07 4.34 2.95
N ALA A 145 -2.63 4.85 1.81
CA ALA A 145 -1.58 5.88 1.75
C ALA A 145 -2.09 7.20 2.34
N VAL A 146 -3.32 7.58 2.00
CA VAL A 146 -3.98 8.77 2.54
C VAL A 146 -4.15 8.65 4.05
N LEU A 147 -4.56 7.48 4.55
CA LEU A 147 -4.66 7.19 5.98
C LEU A 147 -3.32 7.39 6.72
N VAL A 148 -2.21 6.99 6.10
CA VAL A 148 -0.87 7.14 6.68
C VAL A 148 -0.41 8.60 6.63
N ALA A 149 -0.66 9.29 5.50
CA ALA A 149 -0.26 10.68 5.29
C ALA A 149 -1.10 11.70 6.09
N ASP A 150 -2.37 11.40 6.36
CA ASP A 150 -3.28 12.23 7.16
C ASP A 150 -3.05 12.03 8.67
N THR A 151 -1.79 12.17 9.09
CA THR A 151 -1.38 12.06 10.48
C THR A 151 -0.43 13.20 10.84
N ALA A 152 -0.19 13.41 12.14
CA ALA A 152 0.82 14.36 12.61
C ALA A 152 2.26 13.81 12.52
N VAL A 153 2.47 12.58 12.00
CA VAL A 153 3.79 11.95 11.94
C VAL A 153 4.60 12.60 10.83
N PRO A 154 5.72 13.29 11.12
CA PRO A 154 6.38 14.18 10.16
C PRO A 154 6.78 13.50 8.85
N ALA A 155 7.41 12.32 8.92
CA ALA A 155 7.85 11.61 7.73
C ALA A 155 6.69 11.19 6.81
N TRP A 156 5.52 10.88 7.39
CA TRP A 156 4.33 10.49 6.61
C TRP A 156 3.58 11.69 6.07
N HIS A 157 3.35 12.69 6.93
CA HIS A 157 2.59 13.88 6.58
C HIS A 157 3.24 14.63 5.42
N GLU A 158 4.56 14.81 5.48
CA GLU A 158 5.27 15.60 4.49
C GLU A 158 5.38 14.86 3.15
N ALA A 159 5.25 13.53 3.16
CA ALA A 159 5.24 12.67 1.99
C ALA A 159 3.85 12.50 1.34
N TYR A 160 2.83 13.27 1.76
CA TYR A 160 1.43 13.08 1.32
C TYR A 160 1.23 13.14 -0.20
N ARG A 161 2.07 13.85 -0.94
CA ARG A 161 1.97 13.98 -2.40
C ARG A 161 2.44 12.71 -3.11
N GLU A 162 3.49 12.07 -2.61
CA GLU A 162 4.14 10.94 -3.27
C GLU A 162 3.67 9.58 -2.73
N LEU A 163 3.26 9.50 -1.46
CA LEU A 163 2.83 8.25 -0.81
C LEU A 163 1.71 7.51 -1.57
N PRO A 164 0.64 8.17 -2.07
CA PRO A 164 -0.39 7.49 -2.85
C PRO A 164 0.15 6.81 -4.10
N PHE A 165 1.09 7.45 -4.81
CA PHE A 165 1.71 6.89 -6.01
C PHE A 165 2.68 5.75 -5.66
N LEU A 166 3.45 5.90 -4.58
CA LEU A 166 4.32 4.85 -4.08
C LEU A 166 3.51 3.60 -3.71
N PHE A 167 2.41 3.77 -2.98
CA PHE A 167 1.53 2.67 -2.57
C PHE A 167 0.82 2.03 -3.77
N ALA A 168 0.36 2.84 -4.74
CA ALA A 168 -0.25 2.35 -5.97
C ALA A 168 0.74 1.53 -6.81
N GLY A 169 1.94 2.05 -7.06
CA GLY A 169 2.98 1.34 -7.82
C GLY A 169 3.39 0.04 -7.14
N SER A 170 3.60 0.09 -5.83
CA SER A 170 3.93 -1.09 -5.03
C SER A 170 2.81 -2.14 -5.04
N ALA A 171 1.56 -1.71 -4.99
CA ALA A 171 0.39 -2.58 -5.11
C ALA A 171 0.27 -3.21 -6.51
N MET A 172 0.56 -2.44 -7.57
CA MET A 172 0.61 -2.95 -8.94
C MET A 172 1.71 -3.99 -9.13
N ALA A 173 2.91 -3.73 -8.60
CA ALA A 173 4.01 -4.68 -8.58
C ALA A 173 3.60 -6.00 -7.93
N ALA A 174 2.99 -5.94 -6.75
CA ALA A 174 2.56 -7.11 -5.99
C ALA A 174 1.36 -7.86 -6.61
N ALA A 175 0.35 -7.15 -7.13
CA ALA A 175 -0.78 -7.77 -7.82
C ALA A 175 -0.35 -8.42 -9.14
N GLY A 176 0.53 -7.76 -9.91
CA GLY A 176 1.15 -8.32 -11.10
C GLY A 176 1.95 -9.58 -10.78
N ALA A 177 2.71 -9.58 -9.68
CA ALA A 177 3.41 -10.77 -9.17
C ALA A 177 2.46 -11.93 -8.84
N ALA A 178 1.34 -11.66 -8.15
CA ALA A 178 0.32 -12.67 -7.88
C ALA A 178 -0.26 -13.26 -9.18
N GLY A 179 -0.53 -12.41 -10.17
CA GLY A 179 -0.97 -12.83 -11.50
C GLY A 179 0.07 -13.71 -12.23
N MET A 180 1.35 -13.33 -12.17
CA MET A 180 2.46 -14.09 -12.77
C MET A 180 2.65 -15.46 -12.13
N LEU A 181 2.48 -15.56 -10.81
CA LEU A 181 2.62 -16.80 -10.05
C LEU A 181 1.41 -17.73 -10.24
N GLY A 182 0.20 -17.16 -10.31
CA GLY A 182 -1.04 -17.93 -10.38
C GLY A 182 -1.57 -18.20 -11.79
N THR A 183 -0.99 -17.61 -12.84
CA THR A 183 -1.41 -17.81 -14.24
C THR A 183 -0.30 -18.49 -15.04
N PRO A 184 -0.61 -19.46 -15.94
CA PRO A 184 0.40 -20.04 -16.83
C PRO A 184 1.16 -18.96 -17.62
N PRO A 185 2.50 -19.05 -17.80
CA PRO A 185 3.28 -17.96 -18.39
C PRO A 185 2.83 -17.50 -19.78
N ALA A 186 2.17 -18.39 -20.54
CA ALA A 186 1.56 -18.11 -21.83
C ALA A 186 0.43 -17.05 -21.76
N HIS A 187 -0.26 -16.95 -20.61
CA HIS A 187 -1.37 -16.03 -20.38
C HIS A 187 -1.03 -14.90 -19.39
N ALA A 188 0.13 -14.96 -18.74
CA ALA A 188 0.58 -13.98 -17.75
C ALA A 188 1.16 -12.68 -18.35
N GLY A 189 1.02 -12.45 -19.66
CA GLY A 189 1.56 -11.25 -20.33
C GLY A 189 1.11 -9.92 -19.71
N PRO A 190 -0.22 -9.69 -19.52
CA PRO A 190 -0.70 -8.47 -18.88
C PRO A 190 -0.27 -8.35 -17.41
N ALA A 191 -0.21 -9.46 -16.66
CA ALA A 191 0.26 -9.46 -15.28
C ALA A 191 1.73 -9.00 -15.18
N ARG A 192 2.59 -9.43 -16.11
CA ARG A 192 3.98 -8.95 -16.24
C ARG A 192 4.04 -7.46 -16.55
N ALA A 193 3.18 -6.97 -17.45
CA ALA A 193 3.13 -5.55 -17.77
C ALA A 193 2.70 -4.70 -16.56
N VAL A 194 1.66 -5.13 -15.82
CA VAL A 194 1.22 -4.47 -14.59
C VAL A 194 2.33 -4.49 -13.53
N ALA A 195 3.02 -5.62 -13.38
CA ALA A 195 4.16 -5.76 -12.47
C ALA A 195 5.30 -4.77 -12.80
N ALA A 196 5.71 -4.71 -14.07
CA ALA A 196 6.78 -3.84 -14.52
C ALA A 196 6.40 -2.35 -14.43
N LEU A 197 5.18 -1.99 -14.82
CA LEU A 197 4.66 -0.63 -14.66
C LEU A 197 4.60 -0.22 -13.19
N GLY A 198 4.10 -1.11 -12.32
CA GLY A 198 4.06 -0.90 -10.89
C GLY A 198 5.44 -0.65 -10.29
N ALA A 199 6.42 -1.47 -10.67
CA ALA A 199 7.81 -1.30 -10.25
C ALA A 199 8.40 0.04 -10.70
N GLY A 200 8.09 0.48 -11.94
CA GLY A 200 8.49 1.79 -12.44
C GLY A 200 7.86 2.93 -11.63
N VAL A 201 6.55 2.88 -11.38
CA VAL A 201 5.83 3.88 -10.59
C VAL A 201 6.36 3.93 -9.15
N GLU A 202 6.55 2.79 -8.50
CA GLU A 202 7.09 2.71 -7.13
C GLU A 202 8.50 3.32 -7.07
N THR A 203 9.36 3.01 -8.04
CA THR A 203 10.73 3.52 -8.11
C THR A 203 10.76 5.03 -8.30
N VAL A 204 9.97 5.55 -9.25
CA VAL A 204 9.89 7.00 -9.53
C VAL A 204 9.28 7.75 -8.35
N ALA A 205 8.17 7.27 -7.80
CA ALA A 205 7.51 7.89 -6.65
C ALA A 205 8.43 7.90 -5.41
N GLY A 206 9.14 6.80 -5.14
CA GLY A 206 10.09 6.71 -4.03
C GLY A 206 11.26 7.69 -4.19
N HIS A 207 11.79 7.82 -5.41
CA HIS A 207 12.85 8.78 -5.71
C HIS A 207 12.40 10.24 -5.57
N LEU A 208 11.21 10.57 -6.07
CA LEU A 208 10.63 11.92 -5.91
C LEU A 208 10.34 12.24 -4.45
N MET A 209 9.84 11.25 -3.68
CA MET A 209 9.58 11.37 -2.25
C MET A 209 10.87 11.71 -1.49
N GLU A 210 11.94 10.94 -1.69
CA GLU A 210 13.22 11.18 -1.01
C GLU A 210 13.82 12.54 -1.38
N ARG A 211 13.74 12.94 -2.65
CA ARG A 211 14.22 14.26 -3.09
C ARG A 211 13.44 15.41 -2.46
N ARG A 212 12.11 15.30 -2.40
CA ARG A 212 11.24 16.36 -1.89
C ARG A 212 11.30 16.49 -0.37
N LEU A 213 11.40 15.37 0.34
CA LEU A 213 11.42 15.37 1.81
C LEU A 213 12.67 16.02 2.40
N GLY A 214 13.80 16.03 1.69
CA GLY A 214 15.05 16.64 2.15
C GLY A 214 15.44 16.13 3.53
N PHE A 215 15.53 17.03 4.52
CA PHE A 215 15.83 16.70 5.93
C PHE A 215 14.85 15.67 6.52
N LEU A 216 13.55 15.77 6.20
CA LEU A 216 12.53 14.83 6.67
C LEU A 216 12.60 13.46 5.97
N GLY A 217 13.48 13.34 4.96
CA GLY A 217 13.81 12.11 4.29
C GLY A 217 14.81 11.24 5.06
N GLU A 218 15.56 11.80 6.02
CA GLU A 218 16.57 11.09 6.82
C GLU A 218 16.03 9.78 7.45
N PRO A 219 14.82 9.74 8.06
CA PRO A 219 14.25 8.51 8.62
C PRO A 219 14.08 7.38 7.60
N TYR A 220 13.94 7.69 6.31
CA TYR A 220 13.83 6.69 5.25
C TYR A 220 15.17 6.12 4.81
N GLN A 221 16.29 6.73 5.21
CA GLN A 221 17.64 6.38 4.77
C GLN A 221 18.46 5.67 5.85
N VAL A 222 18.14 5.88 7.13
CA VAL A 222 18.93 5.38 8.26
C VAL A 222 18.25 4.23 9.01
N GLY A 223 19.05 3.46 9.76
CA GLY A 223 18.56 2.42 10.67
C GLY A 223 17.80 1.28 9.99
N ARG A 224 16.73 0.81 10.66
CA ARG A 224 15.87 -0.28 10.14
C ARG A 224 15.08 0.14 8.90
N ALA A 225 14.51 1.34 8.93
CA ALA A 225 13.74 1.88 7.80
C ALA A 225 14.60 1.99 6.53
N GLY A 226 15.80 2.56 6.64
CA GLY A 226 16.74 2.65 5.51
C GLY A 226 17.20 1.31 4.95
N ARG A 227 17.35 0.27 5.77
CA ARG A 227 17.63 -1.09 5.27
C ARG A 227 16.45 -1.65 4.48
N LEU A 228 15.23 -1.49 4.99
CA LEU A 228 14.01 -1.94 4.32
C LEU A 228 13.75 -1.18 3.02
N MET A 229 13.88 0.14 3.00
CA MET A 229 13.68 0.95 1.79
C MET A 229 14.71 0.65 0.70
N ARG A 230 15.98 0.38 1.08
CA ARG A 230 17.01 -0.06 0.12
C ARG A 230 16.70 -1.46 -0.42
N ALA A 231 16.33 -2.40 0.44
CA ALA A 231 15.92 -3.74 0.02
C ALA A 231 14.72 -3.66 -0.93
N ALA A 232 13.71 -2.86 -0.60
CA ALA A 232 12.54 -2.62 -1.44
C ALA A 232 12.95 -2.11 -2.81
N ARG A 233 13.81 -1.08 -2.89
CA ARG A 233 14.28 -0.51 -4.16
C ARG A 233 14.97 -1.56 -5.04
N VAL A 234 15.89 -2.34 -4.47
CA VAL A 234 16.62 -3.37 -5.22
C VAL A 234 15.68 -4.48 -5.69
N LEU A 235 14.81 -4.96 -4.79
CA LEU A 235 13.87 -6.05 -5.08
C LEU A 235 12.80 -5.63 -6.10
N THR A 236 12.22 -4.44 -5.96
CA THR A 236 11.23 -3.90 -6.90
C THR A 236 11.86 -3.62 -8.26
N ALA A 237 13.00 -2.94 -8.32
CA ALA A 237 13.66 -2.65 -9.60
C ALA A 237 14.13 -3.94 -10.31
N GLY A 238 14.82 -4.82 -9.59
CA GLY A 238 15.28 -6.10 -10.11
C GLY A 238 14.12 -7.01 -10.53
N GLY A 239 13.11 -7.14 -9.67
CA GLY A 239 11.90 -7.92 -9.95
C GLY A 239 11.12 -7.37 -11.15
N GLY A 240 11.02 -6.04 -11.30
CA GLY A 240 10.35 -5.38 -12.41
C GLY A 240 11.09 -5.57 -13.74
N LEU A 241 12.40 -5.42 -13.74
CA LEU A 241 13.24 -5.73 -14.91
C LEU A 241 13.13 -7.21 -15.30
N LEU A 242 13.16 -8.11 -14.31
CA LEU A 242 12.94 -9.54 -14.55
C LEU A 242 11.54 -9.81 -15.12
N ALA A 243 10.50 -9.09 -14.71
CA ALA A 243 9.15 -9.26 -15.26
C ALA A 243 9.09 -8.95 -16.77
N VAL A 244 9.86 -7.96 -17.23
CA VAL A 244 9.96 -7.59 -18.65
C VAL A 244 10.61 -8.72 -19.46
N VAL A 245 11.70 -9.30 -18.96
CA VAL A 245 12.48 -10.33 -19.69
C VAL A 245 12.03 -11.77 -19.41
N ALA A 246 11.16 -12.01 -18.41
CA ALA A 246 10.79 -13.35 -17.96
C ALA A 246 10.11 -14.20 -19.04
N GLY A 247 9.51 -13.57 -20.06
CA GLY A 247 8.90 -14.27 -21.18
C GLY A 247 7.92 -15.36 -20.73
N ARG A 248 8.09 -16.56 -21.28
CA ARG A 248 7.30 -17.76 -20.91
C ARG A 248 8.00 -18.65 -19.86
N SER A 249 9.14 -18.22 -19.30
CA SER A 249 9.89 -19.01 -18.32
C SER A 249 9.20 -18.98 -16.96
N ARG A 250 8.76 -20.16 -16.48
CA ARG A 250 8.13 -20.28 -15.14
C ARG A 250 9.07 -19.83 -14.03
N ALA A 251 10.35 -20.22 -14.11
CA ALA A 251 11.35 -19.87 -13.11
C ALA A 251 11.56 -18.35 -13.01
N LEU A 252 11.74 -17.66 -14.14
CA LEU A 252 11.93 -16.21 -14.15
C LEU A 252 10.69 -15.46 -13.65
N ASN A 253 9.50 -15.91 -14.05
CA ASN A 253 8.24 -15.36 -13.53
C ASN A 253 8.13 -15.56 -12.01
N ALA A 254 8.55 -16.72 -11.50
CA ALA A 254 8.53 -17.00 -10.06
C ALA A 254 9.52 -16.14 -9.27
N VAL A 255 10.78 -16.03 -9.72
CA VAL A 255 11.79 -15.18 -9.07
C VAL A 255 11.37 -13.71 -9.10
N SER A 256 10.88 -13.22 -10.24
CA SER A 256 10.34 -11.86 -10.37
C SER A 256 9.17 -11.64 -9.40
N GLY A 257 8.20 -12.56 -9.37
CA GLY A 257 7.03 -12.45 -8.51
C GLY A 257 7.38 -12.43 -7.01
N LEU A 258 8.30 -13.29 -6.59
CA LEU A 258 8.79 -13.32 -5.20
C LEU A 258 9.56 -12.04 -4.84
N ALA A 259 10.42 -11.56 -5.74
CA ALA A 259 11.16 -10.32 -5.53
C ALA A 259 10.22 -9.11 -5.40
N LEU A 260 9.26 -8.96 -6.30
CA LEU A 260 8.26 -7.88 -6.25
C LEU A 260 7.38 -7.94 -4.99
N THR A 261 6.97 -9.13 -4.60
CA THR A 261 6.21 -9.35 -3.34
C THR A 261 7.03 -8.93 -2.12
N ALA A 262 8.28 -9.39 -2.03
CA ALA A 262 9.18 -9.03 -0.95
C ALA A 262 9.51 -7.53 -0.95
N GLY A 263 9.70 -6.93 -2.13
CA GLY A 263 9.93 -5.50 -2.31
C GLY A 263 8.76 -4.67 -1.79
N SER A 264 7.54 -5.03 -2.20
CA SER A 264 6.32 -4.35 -1.74
C SER A 264 6.11 -4.43 -0.23
N LEU A 265 6.35 -5.60 0.37
CA LEU A 265 6.35 -5.75 1.84
C LEU A 265 7.42 -4.87 2.49
N CYS A 266 8.66 -4.90 1.97
CA CYS A 266 9.74 -4.04 2.47
C CYS A 266 9.37 -2.56 2.42
N THR A 267 8.67 -2.10 1.37
CA THR A 267 8.13 -0.73 1.30
C THR A 267 7.16 -0.46 2.43
N ARG A 268 6.14 -1.32 2.68
CA ARG A 268 5.16 -1.08 3.76
C ARG A 268 5.81 -1.06 5.14
N PHE A 269 6.70 -2.01 5.43
CA PHE A 269 7.44 -2.03 6.69
C PHE A 269 8.41 -0.84 6.82
N GLY A 270 9.09 -0.45 5.73
CA GLY A 270 10.02 0.67 5.69
C GLY A 270 9.32 2.00 5.96
N ILE A 271 8.18 2.24 5.32
CA ILE A 271 7.35 3.42 5.56
C ILE A 271 6.90 3.49 7.02
N LEU A 272 6.40 2.39 7.59
CA LEU A 272 5.96 2.39 8.99
C LEU A 272 7.13 2.61 9.97
N ALA A 273 8.28 2.00 9.72
CA ALA A 273 9.48 2.18 10.52
C ALA A 273 10.00 3.63 10.47
N ALA A 274 10.01 4.26 9.29
CA ALA A 274 10.43 5.65 9.12
C ALA A 274 9.52 6.61 9.89
N GLY A 275 8.21 6.38 9.85
CA GLY A 275 7.25 7.17 10.62
C GLY A 275 7.46 7.07 12.13
N ARG A 276 7.62 5.85 12.66
CA ARG A 276 7.92 5.67 14.09
C ARG A 276 9.23 6.35 14.50
N ALA A 277 10.27 6.26 13.65
CA ALA A 277 11.52 6.97 13.90
C ALA A 277 11.34 8.50 13.90
N SER A 278 10.57 9.04 12.95
CA SER A 278 10.30 10.48 12.89
C SER A 278 9.44 10.99 14.04
N ALA A 279 8.53 10.17 14.56
CA ALA A 279 7.70 10.52 15.70
C ALA A 279 8.47 10.49 17.04
N ALA A 280 9.49 9.63 17.14
CA ALA A 280 10.27 9.45 18.36
C ALA A 280 11.33 10.54 18.58
N ASP A 281 11.81 11.19 17.52
CA ASP A 281 12.83 12.23 17.62
C ASP A 281 12.21 13.62 17.40
N PRO A 282 12.19 14.49 18.43
CA PRO A 282 11.56 15.81 18.32
C PRO A 282 12.22 16.73 17.29
N LYS A 283 13.43 16.43 16.81
CA LYS A 283 14.04 17.23 15.73
C LYS A 283 13.16 17.27 14.48
N TYR A 284 12.45 16.17 14.17
CA TYR A 284 11.61 16.09 12.99
C TYR A 284 10.25 16.78 13.16
N THR A 285 9.81 17.04 14.40
CA THR A 285 8.60 17.83 14.66
C THR A 285 8.91 19.32 14.83
N VAL A 286 10.01 19.66 15.52
CA VAL A 286 10.32 21.06 15.91
C VAL A 286 10.98 21.84 14.77
N VAL A 287 12.00 21.28 14.13
CA VAL A 287 12.80 22.02 13.12
C VAL A 287 11.95 22.48 11.93
N PRO A 288 11.07 21.65 11.33
CA PRO A 288 10.23 22.12 10.22
C PRO A 288 9.26 23.23 10.63
N GLN A 289 8.71 23.18 11.85
CA GLN A 289 7.78 24.20 12.34
C GLN A 289 8.49 25.53 12.57
N ARG A 290 9.71 25.52 13.12
CA ARG A 290 10.51 26.74 13.28
C ARG A 290 10.88 27.36 11.93
N ARG A 291 11.33 26.56 10.96
CA ARG A 291 11.65 27.08 9.61
C ARG A 291 10.46 27.78 8.96
N ARG A 292 9.24 27.24 9.11
CA ARG A 292 8.02 27.89 8.61
C ARG A 292 7.68 29.19 9.32
N LEU A 293 7.97 29.30 10.61
CA LEU A 293 7.80 30.55 11.35
C LEU A 293 8.81 31.59 10.88
N ASP A 294 10.08 31.21 10.74
CA ASP A 294 11.15 32.09 10.27
C ASP A 294 10.93 32.54 8.81
N GLU A 295 10.30 31.71 7.97
CA GLU A 295 9.91 32.07 6.59
C GLU A 295 8.66 32.98 6.53
N ALA A 296 7.84 32.99 7.58
CA ALA A 296 6.60 33.77 7.65
C ALA A 296 6.78 35.13 8.35
N SER A 297 7.90 35.35 9.05
CA SER A 297 8.32 36.60 9.68
C SER A 297 9.12 37.50 8.74
#